data_AF-A0AAD1R7T8-F1
#
_entry.id   AF-A0AAD1R7T8-F1
#
_cell.length_a   1.000
_cell.length_b   1.000
_cell.length_c   1.000
_cell.angle_alpha   90.00
_cell.angle_beta   90.00
_cell.angle_gamma   90.00
#
_symmetry.space_group_name_H-M   'P 1'
#
loop_
_entity.id
_entity.type
_entity.pdbx_description
1 polymer ?
#
loop_
_entity_poly.entity_id
_entity_poly.type
_entity_poly.pdbx_seq_one_letter_code
_entity_poly.pdbx_strand_id
1 'polypeptide(L)'
;MASGHDLYEDEETQRMRRRSAAVEATNPLGWDPLVENDRDASVSTATPSVPSRIGTSEWCLCGNCVPMPTEEENVCCREIEKMQEMIAADKSCISQLEYLEQDIVSREHILCLYRFGASFGNRRIKSPEEML
;
A
#
# COMPACT_ATOMS: atom_id res chain seq x y z
N MET A 1 60.75 16.06 13.88
CA MET A 1 60.68 16.56 12.49
C MET A 1 59.37 16.04 11.92
N ALA A 2 58.40 16.94 11.73
CA ALA A 2 57.07 16.59 11.26
C ALA A 2 57.11 16.39 9.75
N SER A 3 56.65 15.23 9.28
CA SER A 3 56.38 14.99 7.87
C SER A 3 54.87 15.04 7.68
N GLY A 4 54.37 16.24 7.35
CA GLY A 4 53.01 16.44 6.87
C GLY A 4 52.90 15.87 5.46
N HIS A 5 52.12 14.81 5.31
CA HIS A 5 51.74 14.28 4.01
C HIS A 5 50.44 14.97 3.61
N ASP A 6 50.57 16.12 2.93
CA ASP A 6 49.45 16.79 2.27
C ASP A 6 48.88 15.85 1.21
N LEU A 7 47.72 15.26 1.51
CA LEU A 7 46.93 14.50 0.56
C LEU A 7 46.32 15.48 -0.42
N TYR A 8 46.98 15.68 -1.56
CA TYR A 8 46.39 16.35 -2.72
C TYR A 8 45.26 15.46 -3.23
N GLU A 9 44.02 15.79 -2.85
CA GLU A 9 42.83 15.14 -3.39
C GLU A 9 42.76 15.43 -4.89
N ASP A 10 42.82 14.37 -5.68
CA ASP A 10 42.75 14.45 -7.14
C ASP A 10 41.44 15.11 -7.61
N GLU A 11 41.52 15.98 -8.61
CA GLU A 11 40.38 16.75 -9.13
C GLU A 11 39.25 15.81 -9.63
N GLU A 12 39.61 14.62 -10.09
CA GLU A 12 38.66 13.59 -10.52
C GLU A 12 37.85 13.03 -9.34
N THR A 13 38.49 12.87 -8.18
CA THR A 13 37.83 12.45 -6.93
C THR A 13 36.88 13.53 -6.44
N GLN A 14 37.27 14.81 -6.53
CA GLN A 14 36.39 15.93 -6.20
C GLN A 14 35.23 16.07 -7.19
N ARG A 15 35.45 15.82 -8.48
CA ARG A 15 34.42 15.83 -9.51
C ARG A 15 33.41 14.70 -9.32
N MET A 16 33.87 13.51 -8.96
CA MET A 16 33.03 12.36 -8.67
C MET A 16 32.15 12.60 -7.44
N ARG A 17 32.72 13.13 -6.34
CA ARG A 17 31.93 13.52 -5.14
C ARG A 17 30.88 14.60 -5.43
N ARG A 18 31.23 15.63 -6.21
CA ARG A 18 30.27 16.69 -6.61
C ARG A 18 29.12 16.14 -7.46
N ARG A 19 29.40 15.14 -8.31
CA ARG A 19 28.37 14.47 -9.12
C ARG A 19 27.44 13.62 -8.25
N SER A 20 27.98 12.88 -7.28
CA SER A 20 27.17 12.09 -6.33
C SER A 20 26.29 12.96 -5.44
N ALA A 21 26.82 14.07 -4.91
CA ALA A 21 26.06 15.00 -4.07
C ALA A 21 24.91 15.69 -4.86
N ALA A 22 25.10 15.95 -6.15
CA ALA A 22 24.06 16.52 -7.01
C ALA A 22 22.93 15.51 -7.32
N VAL A 23 23.26 14.21 -7.41
CA VAL A 23 22.28 13.13 -7.58
C VAL A 23 21.47 12.92 -6.29
N GLU A 24 22.10 13.05 -5.12
CA GLU A 24 21.43 12.90 -3.82
C GLU A 24 20.51 14.09 -3.49
N ALA A 25 20.86 15.31 -3.95
CA ALA A 25 20.03 16.50 -3.78
C ALA A 25 18.79 16.55 -4.69
N THR A 26 18.74 15.73 -5.75
CA THR A 26 17.63 15.74 -6.73
C THR A 26 16.52 14.74 -6.40
N ASN A 27 16.68 13.89 -5.37
CA ASN A 27 15.61 12.99 -4.91
C ASN A 27 15.44 12.98 -3.37
N PRO A 28 14.97 14.10 -2.78
CA PRO A 28 14.83 14.24 -1.33
C PRO A 28 13.75 13.36 -0.67
N LEU A 29 12.98 12.58 -1.46
CA LEU A 29 11.97 11.64 -0.96
C LEU A 29 12.20 10.19 -1.42
N GLY A 30 13.27 9.91 -2.17
CA GLY A 30 13.68 8.54 -2.51
C GLY A 30 12.79 7.82 -3.54
N TRP A 31 11.97 8.53 -4.32
CA TRP A 31 11.16 7.93 -5.39
C TRP A 31 11.77 8.35 -6.73
N ASP A 32 12.56 7.45 -7.33
CA ASP A 32 13.10 7.63 -8.68
C ASP A 32 12.28 6.76 -9.67
N PRO A 33 11.46 7.36 -10.56
CA PRO A 33 10.66 6.61 -11.53
C PRO A 33 11.47 5.98 -12.67
N LEU A 34 12.79 6.17 -12.72
CA LEU A 34 13.64 5.73 -13.83
C LEU A 34 14.66 4.63 -13.47
N VAL A 35 14.48 3.91 -12.37
CA VAL A 35 15.24 2.68 -12.11
C VAL A 35 14.64 1.52 -12.93
N GLU A 36 14.85 1.54 -14.24
CA GLU A 36 14.70 0.36 -15.06
C GLU A 36 15.89 -0.57 -14.77
N ASN A 37 15.58 -1.68 -14.11
CA ASN A 37 16.55 -2.67 -13.64
C ASN A 37 16.95 -3.59 -14.81
N ASP A 38 17.97 -3.20 -15.58
CA ASP A 38 18.65 -4.10 -16.54
C ASP A 38 19.44 -5.17 -15.77
N ARG A 39 18.77 -6.28 -15.45
CA ARG A 39 19.42 -7.52 -14.95
C ARG A 39 19.05 -8.69 -15.84
N ASP A 40 19.82 -8.85 -16.91
CA ASP A 40 19.94 -10.13 -17.62
C ASP A 40 20.91 -11.05 -16.87
N ALA A 41 20.36 -12.03 -16.15
CA ALA A 41 21.04 -13.29 -15.84
C ALA A 41 19.99 -14.37 -15.57
N SER A 42 19.83 -15.25 -16.55
CA SER A 42 19.01 -16.46 -16.55
C SER A 42 19.30 -17.40 -15.38
N VAL A 43 18.35 -17.53 -14.45
CA VAL A 43 18.16 -18.70 -13.60
C VAL A 43 16.67 -19.06 -13.65
N SER A 44 16.32 -20.02 -14.51
CA SER A 44 15.02 -20.69 -14.48
C SER A 44 15.02 -21.74 -13.37
N THR A 45 14.99 -21.29 -12.13
CA THR A 45 14.33 -22.06 -11.07
C THR A 45 12.84 -21.88 -11.28
N ALA A 46 12.14 -22.94 -11.70
CA ALA A 46 10.69 -22.99 -11.69
C ALA A 46 10.20 -22.89 -10.23
N THR A 47 10.10 -21.67 -9.72
CA THR A 47 9.24 -21.35 -8.60
C THR A 47 7.81 -21.72 -9.03
N PRO A 48 7.00 -22.34 -8.16
CA PRO A 48 5.59 -22.50 -8.46
C PRO A 48 5.03 -21.11 -8.72
N SER A 49 4.70 -20.83 -9.98
CA SER A 49 4.12 -19.55 -10.38
C SER A 49 2.82 -19.41 -9.61
N VAL A 50 2.77 -18.45 -8.68
CA VAL A 50 1.51 -18.09 -8.03
C VAL A 50 0.55 -17.74 -9.18
N PRO A 51 -0.61 -18.41 -9.29
CA PRO A 51 -1.54 -18.14 -10.36
C PRO A 51 -1.92 -16.67 -10.31
N SER A 52 -1.77 -15.97 -11.44
CA SER A 52 -2.12 -14.56 -11.54
C SER A 52 -3.59 -14.39 -11.18
N ARG A 53 -3.85 -13.47 -10.24
CA ARG A 53 -5.21 -13.14 -9.78
C ARG A 53 -5.96 -12.24 -10.77
N ILE A 54 -5.26 -11.67 -11.75
CA ILE A 54 -5.81 -10.73 -12.72
C ILE A 54 -6.82 -11.45 -13.62
N GLY A 55 -8.01 -10.84 -13.78
CA GLY A 55 -9.07 -11.38 -14.64
C GLY A 55 -9.81 -12.59 -14.07
N THR A 56 -9.49 -13.05 -12.86
CA THR A 56 -10.19 -14.13 -12.16
C THR A 56 -10.72 -13.67 -10.81
N SER A 57 -11.68 -14.41 -10.26
CA SER A 57 -12.24 -14.20 -8.91
C SER A 57 -12.12 -15.45 -8.03
N GLU A 58 -11.28 -16.42 -8.42
CA GLU A 58 -11.11 -17.68 -7.68
C GLU A 58 -10.46 -17.49 -6.31
N TRP A 59 -9.77 -16.37 -6.12
CA TRP A 59 -9.23 -15.93 -4.83
C TRP A 59 -10.30 -15.41 -3.85
N CYS A 60 -11.52 -15.17 -4.33
CA CYS A 60 -12.59 -14.66 -3.47
C CYS A 60 -13.10 -15.74 -2.52
N LEU A 61 -13.07 -15.44 -1.22
CA LEU A 61 -13.63 -16.31 -0.17
C LEU A 61 -15.01 -15.88 0.30
N CYS A 62 -15.44 -14.65 0.01
CA CYS A 62 -16.72 -14.10 0.47
C CYS A 62 -17.86 -14.19 -0.56
N GLY A 63 -17.54 -14.54 -1.81
CA GLY A 63 -18.48 -14.67 -2.93
C GLY A 63 -18.93 -13.37 -3.59
N ASN A 64 -18.43 -12.20 -3.15
CA ASN A 64 -18.88 -10.88 -3.62
C ASN A 64 -17.79 -10.06 -4.35
N CYS A 65 -16.56 -10.55 -4.44
CA CYS A 65 -15.49 -9.82 -5.13
C CYS A 65 -15.63 -9.92 -6.65
N VAL A 66 -15.18 -8.87 -7.34
CA VAL A 66 -15.06 -8.84 -8.80
C VAL A 66 -13.58 -8.77 -9.20
N PRO A 67 -13.17 -9.34 -10.35
CA PRO A 67 -11.81 -9.20 -10.84
C PRO A 67 -11.46 -7.73 -11.12
N MET A 68 -10.31 -7.30 -10.63
CA MET A 68 -9.77 -5.94 -10.82
C MET A 68 -8.59 -5.94 -11.80
N PRO A 69 -8.29 -4.79 -12.45
CA PRO A 69 -7.25 -4.71 -13.48
C PRO A 69 -5.83 -4.89 -12.92
N THR A 70 -5.61 -4.62 -11.63
CA THR A 70 -4.31 -4.79 -10.98
C THR A 70 -4.35 -5.91 -9.93
N GLU A 71 -3.20 -6.55 -9.70
CA GLU A 71 -3.08 -7.62 -8.71
C GLU A 71 -3.26 -7.12 -7.27
N GLU A 72 -2.83 -5.90 -6.98
CA GLU A 72 -2.95 -5.27 -5.66
C GLU A 72 -4.41 -5.04 -5.24
N GLU A 73 -5.32 -4.87 -6.21
CA GLU A 73 -6.74 -4.70 -5.96
C GLU A 73 -7.49 -6.03 -5.79
N ASN A 74 -6.86 -7.17 -6.12
CA ASN A 74 -7.46 -8.49 -6.05
C ASN A 74 -7.31 -9.11 -4.65
N VAL A 75 -7.85 -8.42 -3.64
CA VAL A 75 -7.82 -8.80 -2.21
C VAL A 75 -9.24 -9.00 -1.68
N CYS A 76 -9.47 -10.13 -1.01
CA CYS A 76 -10.77 -10.45 -0.43
C CYS A 76 -10.87 -9.90 1.01
N CYS A 77 -12.05 -9.43 1.42
CA CYS A 77 -12.28 -8.97 2.79
C CYS A 77 -12.03 -10.06 3.86
N ARG A 78 -11.97 -11.33 3.45
CA ARG A 78 -11.62 -12.47 4.30
C ARG A 78 -10.13 -12.79 4.33
N GLU A 79 -9.30 -12.21 3.47
CA GLU A 79 -7.84 -12.40 3.54
C GLU A 79 -7.20 -11.46 4.56
N ILE A 80 -7.90 -10.38 4.94
CA ILE A 80 -7.40 -9.37 5.89
C ILE A 80 -7.72 -9.81 7.32
N GLU A 81 -6.70 -10.15 8.11
CA GLU A 81 -6.85 -10.65 9.50
C GLU A 81 -7.74 -9.75 10.37
N LYS A 82 -7.47 -8.44 10.38
CA LYS A 82 -8.29 -7.46 11.14
C LYS A 82 -9.75 -7.43 10.70
N MET A 83 -10.03 -7.72 9.42
CA MET A 83 -11.41 -7.78 8.94
C MET A 83 -12.09 -9.08 9.36
N GLN A 84 -11.35 -10.19 9.48
CA GLN A 84 -11.91 -11.44 9.99
C GLN A 84 -12.43 -11.28 11.42
N GLU A 85 -11.74 -10.51 12.26
CA GLU A 85 -12.18 -10.21 13.63
C GLU A 85 -13.45 -9.34 13.67
N MET A 86 -13.63 -8.45 12.70
CA MET A 86 -14.80 -7.56 12.63
C MET A 86 -16.02 -8.19 11.95
N ILE A 87 -15.81 -9.10 11.00
CA ILE A 87 -16.90 -9.79 10.32
C ILE A 87 -17.44 -10.86 11.26
N ALA A 88 -18.60 -10.58 11.86
CA ALA A 88 -19.30 -11.50 12.75
C ALA A 88 -19.49 -12.89 12.11
N ALA A 89 -19.54 -13.92 12.96
CA ALA A 89 -19.58 -15.32 12.51
C ALA A 89 -20.82 -15.66 11.66
N ASP A 90 -21.90 -14.90 11.79
CA ASP A 90 -23.14 -15.06 11.01
C ASP A 90 -23.12 -14.33 9.66
N LYS A 91 -22.12 -13.48 9.40
CA LYS A 91 -21.96 -12.76 8.14
C LYS A 91 -20.91 -13.44 7.28
N SER A 92 -21.11 -13.47 5.97
CA SER A 92 -20.16 -14.05 5.01
C SER A 92 -19.21 -13.02 4.39
N CYS A 93 -19.61 -11.75 4.35
CA CYS A 93 -18.89 -10.67 3.67
C CYS A 93 -18.94 -9.36 4.48
N ILE A 94 -17.93 -8.50 4.28
CA ILE A 94 -17.88 -7.18 4.91
C ILE A 94 -19.13 -6.34 4.58
N SER A 95 -19.67 -6.45 3.36
CA SER A 95 -20.84 -5.67 2.92
C SER A 95 -22.14 -5.93 3.70
N GLN A 96 -22.17 -6.98 4.54
CA GLN A 96 -23.34 -7.34 5.37
C GLN A 96 -23.27 -6.74 6.78
N LEU A 97 -22.24 -5.93 7.07
CA LEU A 97 -22.10 -5.24 8.34
C LEU A 97 -23.02 -4.01 8.37
N GLU A 98 -23.90 -3.96 9.37
CA GLU A 98 -24.97 -2.95 9.49
C GLU A 98 -24.43 -1.51 9.52
N TYR A 99 -23.24 -1.30 10.07
CA TYR A 99 -22.64 0.03 10.14
C TYR A 99 -22.21 0.56 8.77
N LEU A 100 -21.93 -0.30 7.78
CA LEU A 100 -21.55 0.15 6.44
C LEU A 100 -22.68 0.89 5.75
N GLU A 101 -23.92 0.45 5.93
CA GLU A 101 -25.08 1.10 5.33
C GLU A 101 -25.21 2.54 5.81
N GLN A 102 -24.94 2.75 7.10
CA GLN A 102 -25.05 4.06 7.74
C GLN A 102 -23.84 4.95 7.42
N ASP A 103 -22.63 4.41 7.46
CA ASP A 103 -21.40 5.22 7.41
C ASP A 103 -20.77 5.32 6.02
N ILE A 104 -20.93 4.30 5.16
CA ILE A 104 -20.21 4.21 3.87
C ILE A 104 -21.16 4.22 2.67
N VAL A 105 -22.35 3.62 2.77
CA VAL A 105 -23.29 3.54 1.64
C VAL A 105 -24.25 4.73 1.61
N SER A 106 -24.61 5.30 2.77
CA SER A 106 -25.56 6.42 2.84
C SER A 106 -25.04 7.66 2.10
N ARG A 107 -25.74 7.98 1.01
CA ARG A 107 -25.45 9.17 0.20
C ARG A 107 -25.61 10.46 0.99
N GLU A 108 -26.67 10.57 1.78
CA GLU A 108 -26.96 11.75 2.60
C GLU A 108 -25.83 12.00 3.59
N HIS A 109 -25.33 10.92 4.19
CA HIS A 109 -24.26 11.01 5.17
C HIS A 109 -22.91 11.37 4.54
N ILE A 110 -22.54 10.77 3.40
CA ILE A 110 -21.34 11.17 2.65
C ILE A 110 -21.42 12.64 2.21
N LEU A 111 -22.59 13.09 1.72
CA LEU A 111 -22.79 14.48 1.34
C LEU A 111 -22.68 15.42 2.54
N CYS A 112 -23.16 14.99 3.71
CA CYS A 112 -22.99 15.72 4.96
C CYS A 112 -21.51 15.89 5.31
N LEU A 113 -20.73 14.79 5.29
CA LEU A 113 -19.27 14.85 5.53
C LEU A 113 -18.53 15.73 4.53
N TYR A 114 -18.89 15.64 3.24
CA TYR A 114 -18.29 16.47 2.19
C TYR A 114 -18.61 17.96 2.37
N ARG A 115 -19.86 18.30 2.73
CA ARG A 115 -20.32 19.69 2.81
C ARG A 115 -19.99 20.37 4.12
N PHE A 116 -19.95 19.63 5.22
CA PHE A 116 -19.73 20.18 6.56
C PHE A 116 -18.37 19.79 7.16
N GLY A 117 -17.56 19.01 6.44
CA GLY A 117 -16.24 18.58 6.88
C GLY A 117 -16.29 17.72 8.16
N ALA A 118 -15.11 17.44 8.73
CA ALA A 118 -14.94 16.63 9.95
C ALA A 118 -15.49 17.28 11.24
N SER A 119 -16.30 18.35 11.14
CA SER A 119 -16.93 19.00 12.30
C SER A 119 -17.96 18.11 12.99
N PHE A 120 -18.44 17.05 12.34
CA PHE A 120 -19.19 15.95 12.98
C PHE A 120 -18.21 14.80 13.22
N GLY A 121 -17.60 14.80 14.41
CA GLY A 121 -16.40 14.06 14.75
C GLY A 121 -16.49 12.54 14.79
N ASN A 122 -15.34 11.96 15.16
CA ASN A 122 -15.10 10.54 15.45
C ASN A 122 -16.33 9.82 16.02
N ARG A 123 -17.11 9.17 15.15
CA ARG A 123 -17.89 8.01 15.58
C ARG A 123 -16.87 6.93 15.91
N ARG A 124 -16.61 6.77 17.21
CA ARG A 124 -15.90 5.61 17.73
C ARG A 124 -16.60 4.39 17.16
N ILE A 125 -15.86 3.53 16.44
CA ILE A 125 -16.33 2.19 16.10
C ILE A 125 -16.61 1.53 17.45
N LYS A 126 -17.90 1.35 17.76
CA LYS A 126 -18.31 0.70 18.99
C LYS A 126 -17.97 -0.77 18.86
N SER A 127 -17.35 -1.36 19.88
CA SER A 127 -17.13 -2.80 19.88
C SER A 127 -18.48 -3.52 19.90
N PRO A 128 -18.57 -4.77 19.43
CA PRO A 128 -19.80 -5.56 19.51
C PRO A 128 -20.41 -5.63 20.93
N GLU A 129 -19.59 -5.47 21.98
CA GLU A 129 -20.01 -5.46 23.38
C GLU A 129 -20.76 -4.18 23.78
N GLU A 130 -20.59 -3.07 23.06
CA GLU A 130 -21.22 -1.77 23.35
C GLU A 130 -22.60 -1.60 22.68
N MET A 131 -23.10 -2.65 22.00
CA MET A 131 -24.40 -2.67 21.30
C MET A 131 -25.45 -3.61 21.95
N LEU A 132 -25.15 -4.17 23.13
CA LEU A 132 -26.05 -5.00 23.96
C LEU A 132 -26.75 -4.18 25.05
#